data_AF-A0A183BPF5-F1
#
_entry.id   AF-A0A183BPF5-F1
#
_cell.length_a   1.000
_cell.length_b   1.000
_cell.length_c   1.000
_cell.angle_alpha   90.00
_cell.angle_beta   90.00
_cell.angle_gamma   90.00
#
_symmetry.space_group_name_H-M   'P 1'
#
loop_
_entity.id
_entity.type
_entity.pdbx_description
1 polymer ?
#
loop_
_entity_poly.entity_id
_entity_poly.type
_entity_poly.pdbx_seq_one_letter_code
_entity_poly.pdbx_strand_id
1 'polypeptide(L)'
;MPSGNAIVNSSACFQPVAQLSILNICPSAPVLSDELLRRKAAKEAEKCEDPLECVRLRCLAAGMATGKKLVRLFYSTKKETMDPDEFVQTLCTFSPISVSESEGRQIFDKLSVKHGNPVVVTKMVEELMPPLKAQRRALVEEVFRKMGSPKDTVSSVPLSALCALFNHRRQPEFESGTKSRDELLASFLATFEPDPDGQVLNIEFVAFYAAKSVAVPTDLHFDWMLRNQWKI
;
A
#
# COMPACT_ATOMS: atom_id res chain seq x y z
N MET A 1 30.82 59.86 -2.21
CA MET A 1 29.58 59.96 -3.02
C MET A 1 29.80 59.19 -4.32
N PRO A 2 28.78 58.49 -4.83
CA PRO A 2 28.69 57.02 -4.95
C PRO A 2 28.95 56.56 -6.41
N SER A 3 28.86 55.32 -6.90
CA SER A 3 28.13 54.09 -6.53
C SER A 3 28.56 52.99 -7.51
N GLY A 4 28.59 51.72 -7.09
CA GLY A 4 28.76 50.60 -8.01
C GLY A 4 28.81 49.26 -7.29
N ASN A 5 27.71 48.87 -6.65
CA ASN A 5 27.55 47.57 -5.99
C ASN A 5 27.68 46.42 -7.01
N ALA A 6 28.71 45.59 -6.88
CA ALA A 6 28.69 44.24 -7.40
C ALA A 6 27.90 43.36 -6.42
N ILE A 7 26.63 43.16 -6.71
CA ILE A 7 25.80 42.17 -6.02
C ILE A 7 26.29 40.79 -6.47
N VAL A 8 27.01 40.11 -5.58
CA VAL A 8 27.19 38.65 -5.65
C VAL A 8 25.82 38.03 -5.48
N ASN A 9 25.23 37.57 -6.59
CA ASN A 9 23.98 36.83 -6.56
C ASN A 9 24.27 35.42 -6.01
N SER A 10 24.27 35.30 -4.68
CA SER A 10 24.11 34.04 -3.98
C SER A 10 22.64 33.64 -4.07
N SER A 11 22.28 32.85 -5.08
CA SER A 11 20.96 32.20 -5.17
C SER A 11 20.98 31.09 -6.21
N ALA A 12 21.37 29.91 -5.75
CA ALA A 12 20.75 28.67 -6.19
C ALA A 12 21.03 27.64 -5.09
N CYS A 13 20.16 27.61 -4.08
CA CYS A 13 19.95 26.43 -3.27
C CYS A 13 19.57 25.29 -4.22
N PHE A 14 20.55 24.57 -4.75
CA PHE A 14 20.36 23.19 -5.18
C PHE A 14 20.10 22.41 -3.89
N GLN A 15 18.85 22.41 -3.44
CA GLN A 15 18.40 21.32 -2.60
C GLN A 15 18.54 20.05 -3.46
N PRO A 16 19.23 19.00 -2.97
CA PRO A 16 19.29 17.76 -3.71
C PRO A 16 17.86 17.31 -3.95
N VAL A 17 17.51 17.10 -5.23
CA VAL A 17 16.25 16.47 -5.61
C VAL A 17 16.18 15.19 -4.79
N ALA A 18 15.19 15.10 -3.90
CA ALA A 18 14.96 13.88 -3.13
C ALA A 18 15.01 12.71 -4.13
N GLN A 19 15.89 11.75 -3.90
CA GLN A 19 16.02 10.59 -4.78
C GLN A 19 14.62 10.02 -4.99
N LEU A 20 14.18 10.00 -6.24
CA LEU A 20 12.86 9.48 -6.62
C LEU A 20 12.82 7.99 -6.26
N SER A 21 12.20 7.65 -5.13
CA SER A 21 11.86 6.27 -4.78
C SER A 21 10.56 5.88 -5.50
N ILE A 22 10.39 4.59 -5.81
CA ILE A 22 9.09 4.09 -6.28
C ILE A 22 7.96 4.37 -5.28
N LEU A 23 8.25 4.49 -3.98
CA LEU A 23 7.24 4.84 -2.98
C LEU A 23 6.71 6.27 -3.15
N ASN A 24 7.44 7.13 -3.90
CA ASN A 24 7.11 8.51 -4.22
C ASN A 24 7.35 8.81 -5.71
N ILE A 25 6.54 8.18 -6.59
CA ILE A 25 6.68 8.33 -8.05
C ILE A 25 6.43 9.78 -8.50
N CYS A 26 7.24 10.24 -9.45
CA CYS A 26 7.06 11.52 -10.14
C CYS A 26 5.69 11.59 -10.87
N PRO A 27 4.93 12.70 -10.77
CA PRO A 27 3.64 12.86 -11.44
C PRO A 27 3.65 12.67 -12.96
N SER A 28 4.80 12.87 -13.63
CA SER A 28 4.93 12.73 -15.08
C SER A 28 5.28 11.30 -15.55
N ALA A 29 5.48 10.35 -14.63
CA ALA A 29 5.78 8.97 -15.00
C ALA A 29 4.55 8.28 -15.62
N PRO A 30 4.73 7.22 -16.42
CA PRO A 30 3.62 6.34 -16.79
C PRO A 30 3.19 5.45 -15.60
N VAL A 31 1.96 4.94 -15.64
CA VAL A 31 1.50 3.88 -14.72
C VAL A 31 2.40 2.67 -14.88
N LEU A 32 2.89 2.12 -13.76
CA LEU A 32 3.75 0.93 -13.79
C LEU A 32 2.91 -0.34 -13.89
N SER A 33 3.34 -1.28 -14.74
CA SER A 33 2.82 -2.65 -14.67
C SER A 33 3.27 -3.31 -13.36
N ASP A 34 2.53 -4.33 -12.90
CA ASP A 34 2.91 -5.10 -11.70
C ASP A 34 4.33 -5.67 -11.82
N GLU A 35 4.68 -6.25 -12.97
CA GLU A 35 6.02 -6.79 -13.24
C GLU A 35 7.11 -5.72 -13.11
N LEU A 36 6.88 -4.52 -13.65
CA LEU A 36 7.85 -3.44 -13.59
C LEU A 36 7.97 -2.86 -12.17
N LEU A 37 6.84 -2.72 -11.47
CA LEU A 37 6.82 -2.30 -10.06
C LEU A 37 7.64 -3.26 -9.21
N ARG A 38 7.39 -4.57 -9.34
CA ARG A 38 8.09 -5.61 -8.58
C ARG A 38 9.60 -5.58 -8.82
N ARG A 39 10.02 -5.46 -10.08
CA ARG A 39 11.45 -5.35 -10.45
C ARG A 39 12.12 -4.11 -9.86
N LYS A 40 11.45 -2.95 -9.92
CA LYS A 40 11.98 -1.71 -9.34
C LYS A 40 12.06 -1.79 -7.81
N ALA A 41 11.02 -2.34 -7.18
CA ALA A 41 10.96 -2.51 -5.74
C ALA A 41 12.08 -3.42 -5.21
N ALA A 42 12.37 -4.52 -5.91
CA ALA A 42 13.48 -5.40 -5.57
C ALA A 42 14.83 -4.66 -5.61
N LYS A 43 15.08 -3.88 -6.67
CA LYS A 43 16.32 -3.09 -6.83
C LYS A 43 16.48 -2.00 -5.77
N GLU A 44 15.38 -1.34 -5.38
CA GLU A 44 15.42 -0.33 -4.31
C GLU A 44 15.59 -1.00 -2.93
N ALA A 45 14.99 -2.17 -2.71
CA ALA A 45 15.12 -2.92 -1.45
C ALA A 45 16.57 -3.35 -1.17
N GLU A 46 17.37 -3.63 -2.20
CA GLU A 46 18.80 -3.97 -2.06
C GLU A 46 19.65 -2.82 -1.51
N LYS A 47 19.23 -1.57 -1.74
CA LYS A 47 19.96 -0.36 -1.35
C LYS A 47 19.31 0.38 -0.20
N CYS A 48 18.22 -0.17 0.32
CA CYS A 48 17.43 0.45 1.35
C CYS A 48 18.14 0.30 2.70
N GLU A 49 18.23 1.41 3.44
CA GLU A 49 18.83 1.46 4.77
C GLU A 49 17.78 1.49 5.88
N ASP A 50 16.60 2.07 5.62
CA ASP A 50 15.52 2.16 6.59
C ASP A 50 14.73 0.83 6.68
N PRO A 51 14.77 0.10 7.82
CA PRO A 51 14.10 -1.20 7.96
C PRO A 51 12.62 -1.21 7.55
N LEU A 52 11.89 -0.13 7.85
CA LEU A 52 10.46 -0.05 7.56
C LEU A 52 10.22 0.14 6.06
N GLU A 53 10.99 1.01 5.40
CA GLU A 53 10.97 1.14 3.94
C GLU A 53 11.41 -0.15 3.25
N CYS A 54 12.39 -0.87 3.79
CA CYS A 54 12.89 -2.10 3.19
C CYS A 54 11.81 -3.17 3.20
N VAL A 55 11.08 -3.32 4.31
CA VAL A 55 9.91 -4.22 4.40
C VAL A 55 8.83 -3.82 3.39
N ARG A 56 8.50 -2.53 3.27
CA ARG A 56 7.52 -2.04 2.28
C ARG A 56 7.95 -2.38 0.85
N LEU A 57 9.22 -2.17 0.51
CA LEU A 57 9.78 -2.47 -0.82
C LEU A 57 9.81 -3.99 -1.09
N ARG A 58 10.21 -4.81 -0.12
CA ARG A 58 10.18 -6.27 -0.27
C ARG A 58 8.75 -6.78 -0.44
N CYS A 59 7.77 -6.22 0.27
CA CYS A 59 6.35 -6.53 0.06
C CYS A 59 5.90 -6.22 -1.37
N LEU A 60 6.27 -5.04 -1.90
CA LEU A 60 5.98 -4.66 -3.29
C LEU A 60 6.68 -5.57 -4.31
N ALA A 61 7.92 -6.00 -4.03
CA ALA A 61 8.68 -6.91 -4.87
C ALA A 61 8.04 -8.31 -4.95
N ALA A 62 7.53 -8.80 -3.82
CA ALA A 62 6.77 -10.05 -3.74
C ALA A 62 5.41 -9.96 -4.47
N GLY A 63 4.80 -8.76 -4.51
CA GLY A 63 3.63 -8.43 -5.32
C GLY A 63 2.61 -7.57 -4.56
N MET A 64 1.71 -6.87 -5.27
CA MET A 64 0.74 -5.94 -4.63
C MET A 64 -0.17 -6.59 -3.59
N ALA A 65 -0.45 -7.89 -3.74
CA ALA A 65 -1.25 -8.68 -2.80
C ALA A 65 -0.50 -8.98 -1.48
N THR A 66 0.81 -8.79 -1.41
CA THR A 66 1.61 -9.15 -0.22
C THR A 66 1.24 -8.29 0.98
N GLY A 67 0.98 -6.99 0.78
CA GLY A 67 0.60 -6.07 1.85
C GLY A 67 -0.65 -6.52 2.61
N LYS A 68 -1.71 -6.94 1.90
CA LYS A 68 -2.91 -7.48 2.54
C LYS A 68 -2.65 -8.81 3.28
N LYS A 69 -1.72 -9.64 2.81
CA LYS A 69 -1.36 -10.90 3.50
C LYS A 69 -0.65 -10.60 4.83
N LEU A 70 0.18 -9.56 4.85
CA LEU A 70 0.81 -9.07 6.07
C LEU A 70 -0.23 -8.53 7.05
N VAL A 71 -1.18 -7.72 6.57
CA VAL A 71 -2.33 -7.26 7.39
C VAL A 71 -3.06 -8.44 8.00
N ARG A 72 -3.40 -9.44 7.20
CA ARG A 72 -4.10 -10.64 7.67
C ARG A 72 -3.31 -11.40 8.74
N LEU A 73 -2.00 -11.56 8.56
CA LEU A 73 -1.16 -12.23 9.54
C LEU A 73 -1.26 -11.55 10.91
N PHE A 74 -1.13 -10.23 10.97
CA PHE A 74 -1.24 -9.49 12.23
C PHE A 74 -2.65 -9.55 12.82
N TYR A 75 -3.70 -9.42 12.00
CA TYR A 75 -5.09 -9.49 12.46
C TYR A 75 -5.50 -10.90 12.91
N SER A 76 -4.86 -11.95 12.38
CA SER A 76 -5.12 -13.35 12.79
C SER A 76 -4.79 -13.62 14.26
N THR A 77 -3.93 -12.79 14.87
CA THR A 77 -3.59 -12.87 16.29
C THR A 77 -4.73 -12.46 17.22
N LYS A 78 -5.72 -11.73 16.68
CA LYS A 78 -6.89 -11.19 17.41
C LYS A 78 -6.51 -10.33 18.62
N LYS A 79 -5.32 -9.73 18.61
CA LYS A 79 -4.84 -8.82 19.64
C LYS A 79 -5.07 -7.37 19.24
N GLU A 80 -5.42 -6.54 20.22
CA GLU A 80 -5.51 -5.09 20.04
C GLU A 80 -4.12 -4.44 20.08
N THR A 81 -3.23 -4.97 20.92
CA THR A 81 -1.86 -4.50 21.13
C THR A 81 -0.88 -5.67 21.08
N MET A 82 0.36 -5.41 20.69
CA MET A 82 1.44 -6.39 20.69
C MET A 82 2.65 -5.88 21.44
N ASP A 83 3.32 -6.78 22.15
CA ASP A 83 4.65 -6.52 22.70
C ASP A 83 5.74 -6.65 21.61
N PRO A 84 6.97 -6.20 21.89
CA PRO A 84 8.05 -6.23 20.90
C PRO A 84 8.39 -7.63 20.38
N ASP A 85 8.39 -8.64 21.24
CA ASP A 85 8.85 -9.98 20.89
C ASP A 85 7.79 -10.69 20.03
N GLU A 86 6.51 -10.50 20.36
CA GLU A 86 5.38 -10.96 19.56
C GLU A 86 5.34 -10.30 18.17
N PHE A 87 5.61 -9.00 18.09
CA PHE A 87 5.68 -8.29 16.81
C PHE A 87 6.81 -8.84 15.94
N VAL A 88 8.01 -9.00 16.50
CA VAL A 88 9.18 -9.53 15.78
C VAL A 88 8.91 -10.95 15.31
N GLN A 89 8.42 -11.83 16.19
CA GLN A 89 8.10 -13.19 15.83
C GLN A 89 7.05 -13.24 14.70
N THR A 90 5.97 -12.45 14.82
CA THR A 90 4.93 -12.38 13.80
C THR A 90 5.53 -11.95 12.47
N LEU A 91 6.32 -10.87 12.44
CA LEU A 91 6.91 -10.35 11.21
C LEU A 91 7.94 -11.32 10.59
N CYS A 92 8.75 -12.00 11.40
CA CYS A 92 9.74 -12.98 10.94
C CYS A 92 9.11 -14.26 10.36
N THR A 93 7.90 -14.64 10.79
CA THR A 93 7.18 -15.80 10.22
C THR A 93 6.54 -15.51 8.86
N PHE A 94 6.52 -14.25 8.42
CA PHE A 94 5.86 -13.85 7.17
C PHE A 94 6.68 -14.25 5.94
N SER A 95 6.50 -15.48 5.46
CA SER A 95 7.31 -16.10 4.40
C SER A 95 7.39 -15.40 3.03
N PRO A 96 6.44 -14.54 2.57
CA PRO A 96 6.58 -13.85 1.30
C PRO A 96 7.80 -12.92 1.21
N ILE A 97 8.33 -12.49 2.35
CA ILE A 97 9.55 -11.67 2.46
C ILE A 97 10.42 -12.17 3.61
N SER A 98 11.72 -11.90 3.57
CA SER A 98 12.60 -12.19 4.70
C SER A 98 12.76 -10.93 5.55
N VAL A 99 12.57 -11.06 6.86
CA VAL A 99 12.80 -10.01 7.86
C VAL A 99 13.60 -10.63 9.00
N SER A 100 14.73 -10.02 9.35
CA SER A 100 15.55 -10.49 10.49
C SER A 100 14.99 -10.00 11.82
N GLU A 101 15.31 -10.67 12.92
CA GLU A 101 14.87 -10.24 14.26
C GLU A 101 15.34 -8.82 14.60
N SER A 102 16.59 -8.48 14.24
CA SER A 102 17.15 -7.14 14.41
C SER A 102 16.37 -6.09 13.62
N GLU A 103 16.01 -6.39 12.37
CA GLU A 103 15.21 -5.51 11.53
C GLU A 103 13.80 -5.31 12.10
N GLY A 104 13.16 -6.40 12.55
CA GLY A 104 11.86 -6.36 13.21
C GLY A 104 11.88 -5.50 14.49
N ARG A 105 12.94 -5.62 15.30
CA ARG A 105 13.09 -4.83 16.53
C ARG A 105 13.23 -3.34 16.23
N GLN A 106 14.07 -3.00 15.25
CA GLN A 106 14.23 -1.61 14.81
C GLN A 106 12.93 -1.02 14.27
N ILE A 107 12.12 -1.81 13.57
CA ILE A 107 10.80 -1.38 13.13
C ILE A 107 9.89 -1.12 14.34
N PHE A 108 9.81 -2.05 15.30
CA PHE A 108 8.98 -1.88 16.49
C PHE A 108 9.37 -0.63 17.28
N ASP A 109 10.67 -0.42 17.51
CA ASP A 109 11.18 0.73 18.25
C ASP A 109 10.76 2.05 17.55
N LYS A 110 10.88 2.13 16.23
CA LYS A 110 10.39 3.28 15.44
C LYS A 110 8.89 3.52 15.60
N LEU A 111 8.09 2.44 15.56
CA LEU A 111 6.64 2.53 15.69
C LEU A 111 6.20 2.93 17.10
N SER A 112 6.87 2.42 18.14
CA SER A 112 6.59 2.74 19.53
C SER A 112 6.91 4.19 19.89
N VAL A 113 8.00 4.75 19.37
CA VAL A 113 8.32 6.18 19.53
C VAL A 113 7.23 7.05 18.89
N LYS A 114 6.68 6.62 17.75
CA LYS A 114 5.66 7.37 17.01
C LYS A 114 4.28 7.30 17.65
N HIS A 115 3.89 6.14 18.16
CA HIS A 115 2.51 5.85 18.58
C HIS A 115 2.34 5.57 20.08
N GLY A 116 3.43 5.64 20.85
CA GLY A 116 3.44 5.31 22.28
C GLY A 116 3.53 3.81 22.56
N ASN A 117 3.40 3.44 23.84
CA ASN A 117 3.40 2.05 24.30
C ASN A 117 2.20 1.85 25.24
N PRO A 118 1.33 0.82 25.03
CA PRO A 118 1.40 -0.20 23.98
C PRO A 118 1.03 0.32 22.59
N VAL A 119 1.73 -0.19 21.58
CA VAL A 119 1.40 0.12 20.18
C VAL A 119 0.21 -0.74 19.77
N VAL A 120 -0.82 -0.09 19.23
CA VAL A 120 -2.02 -0.76 18.71
C VAL A 120 -1.68 -1.47 17.39
N VAL A 121 -2.12 -2.73 17.25
CA VAL A 121 -1.86 -3.57 16.06
C VAL A 121 -2.32 -2.89 14.77
N THR A 122 -3.49 -2.27 14.79
CA THR A 122 -4.00 -1.49 13.64
C THR A 122 -3.00 -0.41 13.21
N LYS A 123 -2.41 0.34 14.15
CA LYS A 123 -1.44 1.39 13.84
C LYS A 123 -0.14 0.82 13.31
N MET A 124 0.34 -0.30 13.86
CA MET A 124 1.53 -0.99 13.33
C MET A 124 1.33 -1.42 11.88
N VAL A 125 0.21 -2.09 11.59
CA VAL A 125 -0.10 -2.60 10.26
C VAL A 125 -0.27 -1.46 9.25
N GLU A 126 -0.93 -0.37 9.64
CA GLU A 126 -1.04 0.84 8.80
C GLU A 126 0.35 1.38 8.42
N GLU A 127 1.32 1.35 9.35
CA GLU A 127 2.68 1.82 9.09
C GLU A 127 3.51 0.84 8.27
N LEU A 128 3.29 -0.47 8.39
CA LEU A 128 3.96 -1.48 7.57
C LEU A 128 3.57 -1.40 6.08
N MET A 129 2.45 -0.74 5.75
CA MET A 129 2.02 -0.53 4.37
C MET A 129 2.70 0.69 3.75
N PRO A 130 2.82 0.75 2.41
CA PRO A 130 3.19 1.99 1.73
C PRO A 130 2.24 3.13 2.13
N PRO A 131 2.74 4.36 2.34
CA PRO A 131 1.90 5.47 2.72
C PRO A 131 0.88 5.79 1.62
N LEU A 132 -0.39 5.92 1.99
CA LEU A 132 -1.47 6.31 1.09
C LEU A 132 -1.91 7.74 1.40
N LYS A 133 -1.85 8.63 0.40
CA LYS A 133 -2.31 10.02 0.54
C LYS A 133 -3.76 10.07 1.01
N ALA A 134 -4.09 11.05 1.87
CA ALA A 134 -5.42 11.20 2.47
C ALA A 134 -6.56 11.22 1.43
N GLN A 135 -6.38 11.93 0.31
CA GLN A 135 -7.37 11.99 -0.77
C GLN A 135 -7.61 10.60 -1.42
N ARG A 136 -6.54 9.85 -1.70
CA ARG A 136 -6.65 8.49 -2.26
C ARG A 136 -7.28 7.53 -1.26
N ARG A 137 -6.91 7.66 0.02
CA ARG A 137 -7.49 6.89 1.12
C ARG A 137 -9.00 7.12 1.25
N ALA A 138 -9.44 8.38 1.26
CA ALA A 138 -10.85 8.73 1.34
C ALA A 138 -11.67 8.11 0.19
N LEU A 139 -11.12 8.10 -1.03
CA LEU A 139 -11.75 7.45 -2.19
C LEU A 139 -11.84 5.93 -2.04
N VAL A 140 -10.76 5.28 -1.59
CA VAL A 140 -10.74 3.83 -1.32
C VAL A 140 -11.76 3.45 -0.24
N GLU A 141 -11.85 4.25 0.82
CA GLU A 141 -12.81 4.06 1.91
C GLU A 141 -14.25 4.31 1.43
N GLU A 142 -14.48 5.25 0.51
CA GLU A 142 -15.79 5.48 -0.13
C GLU A 142 -16.23 4.27 -0.96
N VAL A 143 -15.32 3.71 -1.76
CA VAL A 143 -15.55 2.46 -2.49
C VAL A 143 -15.97 1.34 -1.54
N PHE A 144 -15.24 1.17 -0.43
CA PHE A 144 -15.51 0.12 0.55
C PHE A 144 -16.87 0.32 1.24
N ARG A 145 -17.22 1.57 1.57
CA ARG A 145 -18.53 1.92 2.15
C ARG A 145 -19.68 1.54 1.23
N LYS A 146 -19.51 1.72 -0.08
CA LYS A 146 -20.54 1.35 -1.07
C LYS A 146 -20.82 -0.16 -1.11
N MET A 147 -19.89 -0.99 -0.63
CA MET A 147 -20.07 -2.44 -0.47
C MET A 147 -20.93 -2.82 0.75
N GLY A 148 -21.45 -1.85 1.50
CA GLY A 148 -22.34 -2.08 2.65
C GLY A 148 -21.62 -2.06 4.00
N SER A 149 -20.38 -1.57 4.05
CA SER A 149 -19.66 -1.40 5.31
C SER A 149 -20.20 -0.19 6.11
N PRO A 150 -20.48 -0.36 7.42
CA PRO A 150 -20.86 0.75 8.29
C PRO A 150 -19.71 1.74 8.48
N LYS A 151 -20.07 3.01 8.70
CA LYS A 151 -19.11 4.10 8.87
C LYS A 151 -18.29 3.93 10.17
N ASP A 152 -17.00 4.23 10.10
CA ASP A 152 -16.10 4.44 11.25
C ASP A 152 -15.77 3.22 12.15
N THR A 153 -15.95 1.98 11.67
CA THR A 153 -15.51 0.75 12.38
C THR A 153 -14.60 -0.12 11.53
N VAL A 154 -13.77 -0.96 12.16
CA VAL A 154 -13.07 -2.07 11.47
C VAL A 154 -14.14 -3.01 10.94
N SER A 155 -14.56 -2.75 9.72
CA SER A 155 -15.65 -3.44 9.06
C SER A 155 -15.09 -4.43 8.04
N SER A 156 -15.70 -5.61 7.98
CA SER A 156 -15.55 -6.53 6.87
C SER A 156 -16.73 -6.41 5.90
N VAL A 157 -16.50 -6.78 4.65
CA VAL A 157 -17.56 -6.96 3.65
C VAL A 157 -17.47 -8.36 3.05
N PRO A 158 -18.60 -8.99 2.71
CA PRO A 158 -18.59 -10.28 2.06
C PRO A 158 -18.03 -10.14 0.64
N LEU A 159 -17.30 -11.16 0.20
CA LEU A 159 -16.71 -11.21 -1.13
C LEU A 159 -17.73 -11.04 -2.25
N SER A 160 -18.96 -11.52 -2.03
CA SER A 160 -20.08 -11.34 -2.98
C SER A 160 -20.41 -9.86 -3.24
N ALA A 161 -20.30 -8.98 -2.23
CA ALA A 161 -20.52 -7.55 -2.38
C ALA A 161 -19.43 -6.89 -3.23
N LEU A 162 -18.17 -7.30 -3.05
CA LEU A 162 -17.05 -6.90 -3.91
C LEU A 162 -17.31 -7.31 -5.37
N CYS A 163 -17.69 -8.57 -5.61
CA CYS A 163 -17.99 -9.08 -6.95
C CYS A 163 -19.15 -8.35 -7.63
N ALA A 164 -20.20 -8.02 -6.88
CA ALA A 164 -21.39 -7.36 -7.42
C ALA A 164 -21.09 -5.95 -7.94
N LEU A 165 -20.20 -5.22 -7.28
CA LEU A 165 -19.82 -3.86 -7.65
C LEU A 165 -18.71 -3.80 -8.70
N PHE A 166 -17.87 -4.84 -8.78
CA PHE A 166 -16.73 -4.88 -9.70
C PHE A 166 -17.13 -4.70 -11.17
N ASN A 167 -16.56 -3.68 -11.81
CA ASN A 167 -16.82 -3.38 -13.21
C ASN A 167 -15.81 -4.07 -14.14
N HIS A 168 -16.08 -5.33 -14.46
CA HIS A 168 -15.25 -6.11 -15.40
C HIS A 168 -15.18 -5.51 -16.81
N ARG A 169 -16.23 -4.80 -17.27
CA ARG A 169 -16.32 -4.27 -18.65
C ARG A 169 -15.30 -3.19 -18.99
N ARG A 170 -14.74 -2.54 -17.97
CA ARG A 170 -13.74 -1.47 -18.09
C ARG A 170 -12.34 -1.93 -17.71
N GLN A 171 -12.13 -3.25 -17.60
CA GLN A 171 -10.79 -3.80 -17.37
C GLN A 171 -10.07 -3.91 -18.72
N PRO A 172 -8.83 -3.43 -18.85
CA PRO A 172 -8.08 -3.50 -20.11
C PRO A 172 -8.04 -4.90 -20.72
N GLU A 173 -7.91 -5.95 -19.90
CA GLU A 173 -7.86 -7.34 -20.36
C GLU A 173 -9.22 -7.88 -20.84
N PHE A 174 -10.33 -7.28 -20.38
CA PHE A 174 -11.66 -7.57 -20.92
C PHE A 174 -11.84 -6.85 -22.27
N GLU A 175 -11.46 -5.58 -22.33
CA GLU A 175 -11.57 -4.75 -23.53
C GLU A 175 -10.70 -5.29 -24.68
N SER A 176 -9.52 -5.82 -24.37
CA SER A 176 -8.64 -6.49 -25.34
C SER A 176 -9.10 -7.91 -25.70
N GLY A 177 -10.10 -8.46 -25.02
CA GLY A 177 -10.55 -9.85 -25.16
C GLY A 177 -9.55 -10.90 -24.64
N THR A 178 -8.52 -10.49 -23.92
CA THR A 178 -7.50 -11.39 -23.37
C THR A 178 -8.02 -12.24 -22.22
N LYS A 179 -8.98 -11.73 -21.45
CA LYS A 179 -9.65 -12.46 -20.37
C LYS A 179 -11.16 -12.31 -20.47
N SER A 180 -11.87 -13.41 -20.25
CA SER A 180 -13.31 -13.41 -20.03
C SER A 180 -13.68 -12.73 -18.71
N ARG A 181 -14.98 -12.44 -18.55
CA ARG A 181 -15.53 -11.92 -17.29
C ARG A 181 -15.18 -12.84 -16.12
N ASP A 182 -15.34 -14.14 -16.31
CA ASP A 182 -15.19 -15.13 -15.24
C ASP A 182 -13.71 -15.30 -14.87
N GLU A 183 -12.80 -15.25 -15.83
CA GLU A 183 -11.35 -15.26 -15.56
C GLU A 183 -10.87 -13.98 -14.86
N LEU A 184 -11.44 -12.82 -15.20
CA LEU A 184 -11.14 -11.57 -14.51
C LEU A 184 -11.66 -11.58 -13.08
N LEU A 185 -12.89 -12.05 -12.89
CA LEU A 185 -13.46 -12.17 -11.56
C LEU A 185 -12.68 -13.20 -10.74
N ALA A 186 -12.35 -14.36 -11.30
CA ALA A 186 -11.53 -15.37 -10.63
C ALA A 186 -10.13 -14.84 -10.29
N SER A 187 -9.47 -14.12 -11.21
CA SER A 187 -8.17 -13.46 -10.94
C SER A 187 -8.28 -12.42 -9.82
N PHE A 188 -9.37 -11.65 -9.81
CA PHE A 188 -9.67 -10.65 -8.80
C PHE A 188 -10.06 -11.27 -7.45
N LEU A 189 -10.68 -12.44 -7.44
CA LEU A 189 -11.03 -13.19 -6.24
C LEU A 189 -9.78 -13.85 -5.63
N ALA A 190 -8.95 -14.48 -6.47
CA ALA A 190 -7.63 -14.97 -6.10
C ALA A 190 -6.74 -13.82 -5.62
N THR A 191 -6.90 -12.65 -6.23
CA THR A 191 -6.71 -11.31 -5.66
C THR A 191 -6.76 -11.21 -4.15
N PHE A 192 -7.98 -11.17 -3.65
CA PHE A 192 -8.31 -10.86 -2.28
C PHE A 192 -8.19 -12.07 -1.35
N GLU A 193 -8.13 -13.30 -1.88
CA GLU A 193 -8.08 -14.57 -1.14
C GLU A 193 -9.06 -14.50 0.04
N PRO A 194 -10.34 -14.85 -0.13
CA PRO A 194 -11.30 -14.72 0.97
C PRO A 194 -10.77 -15.42 2.23
N ASP A 195 -11.02 -14.81 3.39
CA ASP A 195 -10.90 -15.52 4.66
C ASP A 195 -11.77 -16.80 4.61
N PRO A 196 -11.58 -17.83 5.45
CA PRO A 196 -12.49 -18.98 5.50
C PRO A 196 -13.97 -18.57 5.59
N ASP A 197 -14.24 -17.41 6.19
CA ASP A 197 -15.56 -16.81 6.35
C ASP A 197 -16.06 -15.99 5.14
N GLY A 198 -15.30 -15.94 4.04
CA GLY A 198 -15.69 -15.24 2.82
C GLY A 198 -15.64 -13.71 2.91
N GLN A 199 -14.92 -13.17 3.91
CA GLN A 199 -14.88 -11.75 4.22
C GLN A 199 -13.57 -11.09 3.78
N VAL A 200 -13.64 -9.78 3.52
CA VAL A 200 -12.48 -8.91 3.30
C VAL A 200 -12.54 -7.75 4.27
N LEU A 201 -11.47 -7.50 5.01
CA LEU A 201 -11.36 -6.40 5.97
C LEU A 201 -11.11 -5.07 5.24
N ASN A 202 -11.64 -3.97 5.77
CA ASN A 202 -11.37 -2.63 5.23
C ASN A 202 -9.87 -2.35 5.14
N ILE A 203 -9.10 -2.69 6.17
CA ILE A 203 -7.66 -2.46 6.20
C ILE A 203 -6.90 -3.31 5.18
N GLU A 204 -7.36 -4.52 4.85
CA GLU A 204 -6.80 -5.34 3.77
C GLU A 204 -7.05 -4.68 2.41
N PHE A 205 -8.25 -4.14 2.22
CA PHE A 205 -8.62 -3.41 1.01
C PHE A 205 -7.80 -2.14 0.83
N VAL A 206 -7.64 -1.35 1.91
CA VAL A 206 -6.78 -0.17 1.93
C VAL A 206 -5.33 -0.54 1.65
N ALA A 207 -4.80 -1.60 2.27
CA ALA A 207 -3.44 -2.08 2.04
C ALA A 207 -3.19 -2.48 0.57
N PHE A 208 -4.15 -3.17 -0.06
CA PHE A 208 -4.07 -3.51 -1.47
C PHE A 208 -4.01 -2.26 -2.35
N TYR A 209 -4.88 -1.27 -2.10
CA TYR A 209 -4.87 -0.02 -2.84
C TYR A 209 -3.70 0.90 -2.50
N ALA A 210 -3.11 0.78 -1.31
CA ALA A 210 -1.86 1.45 -0.96
C ALA A 210 -0.71 0.95 -1.84
N ALA A 211 -0.57 -0.38 -2.01
CA ALA A 211 0.40 -0.96 -2.93
C ALA A 211 0.11 -0.57 -4.40
N LYS A 212 -1.15 -0.62 -4.83
CA LYS A 212 -1.54 -0.21 -6.19
C LYS A 212 -1.31 1.28 -6.44
N SER A 213 -1.52 2.12 -5.43
CA SER A 213 -1.27 3.56 -5.48
C SER A 213 0.19 3.88 -5.79
N VAL A 214 1.14 3.07 -5.32
CA VAL A 214 2.57 3.20 -5.65
C VAL A 214 2.77 3.16 -7.16
N ALA A 215 2.07 2.27 -7.88
CA ALA A 215 2.20 2.16 -9.35
C ALA A 215 1.55 3.34 -10.12
N VAL A 216 0.77 4.19 -9.47
CA VAL A 216 -0.05 5.22 -10.10
C VAL A 216 0.49 6.63 -9.77
N PRO A 217 1.05 7.35 -10.75
CA PRO A 217 1.84 8.56 -10.51
C PRO A 217 1.00 9.79 -10.12
N THR A 218 -0.21 9.93 -10.68
CA THR A 218 -1.07 11.10 -10.42
C THR A 218 -2.34 10.73 -9.68
N ASP A 219 -2.83 11.65 -8.86
CA ASP A 219 -4.08 11.46 -8.11
C ASP A 219 -5.29 11.40 -9.05
N LEU A 220 -5.26 12.12 -10.18
CA LEU A 220 -6.30 12.08 -11.22
C LEU A 220 -6.41 10.69 -11.87
N HIS A 221 -5.29 10.07 -12.23
CA HIS A 221 -5.30 8.71 -12.78
C HIS A 221 -5.79 7.69 -11.75
N PHE A 222 -5.40 7.83 -10.48
CA PHE A 222 -5.87 6.94 -9.41
C PHE A 222 -7.38 7.07 -9.21
N ASP A 223 -7.89 8.30 -9.18
CA ASP A 223 -9.33 8.58 -9.06
C ASP A 223 -10.12 7.98 -10.22
N TRP A 224 -9.73 8.29 -11.45
CA TRP A 224 -10.34 7.73 -12.65
C TRP A 224 -10.35 6.20 -12.66
N MET A 225 -9.23 5.58 -12.26
CA MET A 225 -9.11 4.13 -12.18
C MET A 225 -10.09 3.53 -11.16
N LEU A 226 -10.19 4.08 -9.95
CA LEU A 226 -11.10 3.59 -8.91
C LEU A 226 -12.56 3.77 -9.32
N ARG A 227 -12.91 4.95 -9.84
CA ARG A 227 -14.25 5.27 -10.34
C ARG A 227 -14.72 4.30 -11.42
N ASN A 228 -13.87 4.04 -12.39
CA ASN A 228 -14.18 3.08 -13.45
C ASN A 228 -14.30 1.65 -12.94
N GLN A 229 -13.43 1.24 -12.02
CA GLN A 229 -13.41 -0.13 -11.47
C GLN A 229 -14.61 -0.41 -10.56
N TRP A 230 -15.13 0.59 -9.84
CA TRP A 230 -16.17 0.43 -8.81
C TRP A 230 -17.51 1.15 -9.11
N LYS A 231 -17.62 1.74 -10.30
CA LYS A 231 -18.81 2.48 -10.76
C LYS A 231 -19.21 3.59 -9.79
N ILE A 232 -18.24 4.34 -9.26
CA ILE A 232 -18.45 5.52 -8.41
C ILE A 232 -18.08 6.82 -9.14
#